data_AF-A0A7C9D9M8-F1
#
_entry.id   AF-A0A7C9D9M8-F1
#
_cell.length_a   1.000
_cell.length_b   1.000
_cell.length_c   1.000
_cell.angle_alpha   90.00
_cell.angle_beta   90.00
_cell.angle_gamma   90.00
#
_symmetry.space_group_name_H-M   'P 1'
#
loop_
_entity.id
_entity.type
_entity.pdbx_description
1 polymer ?
#
loop_
_entity_poly.entity_id
_entity_poly.type
_entity_poly.pdbx_seq_one_letter_code
_entity_poly.pdbx_strand_id
1 'polypeptide(L)'
;YYSNDVDRTKNMAVLIHGDGSFAGQGVVYETLHLSALPNYSTGGTIHIVVNNQVAFTTDPRSGRSSQYCTDVAKALNAPIFHVNGDDLEAVVHACELAAEWRQTFHSDVVIDIVCYRRFGHNEIDEPSFTQPKMYKVIRNHPSALEIYKKKVLESGEMSKEDVDEIQKKVMKILNEEFEASKEYIPQRRDWLSAYWLGFKSPEQLSRIRNTGVKPEILKNVGKAITKLPENFKPHRAVKRIYEQRAQMIETGEGIDWAVGEALAFATLLVEGNHVRLSGQDVERGTFSHRHSVLHDQETGEKYCPLDHVMINQNP
;
A
#
# COMPACT_ATOMS: atom_id res chain seq x y z
N TYR A 1 6.27 -4.35 10.28
CA TYR A 1 6.15 -4.94 11.63
C TYR A 1 6.41 -6.45 11.62
N TYR A 2 5.50 -7.29 11.12
CA TYR A 2 5.65 -8.76 11.16
C TYR A 2 6.92 -9.30 10.47
N SER A 3 7.44 -8.58 9.49
CA SER A 3 8.68 -8.90 8.77
C SER A 3 9.94 -8.26 9.38
N ASN A 4 9.81 -7.50 10.47
CA ASN A 4 10.84 -6.63 11.05
C ASN A 4 11.62 -5.86 9.96
N ASP A 5 10.86 -5.16 9.11
CA ASP A 5 11.36 -4.42 7.95
C ASP A 5 11.38 -2.92 8.25
N VAL A 6 12.22 -2.53 9.20
CA VAL A 6 12.38 -1.14 9.64
C VAL A 6 13.01 -0.29 8.54
N ASP A 7 14.00 -0.87 7.84
CA ASP A 7 14.71 -0.21 6.74
C ASP A 7 13.95 -0.29 5.39
N ARG A 8 12.80 -0.99 5.36
CA ARG A 8 11.91 -1.08 4.20
C ARG A 8 12.58 -1.70 2.96
N THR A 9 13.51 -2.61 3.20
CA THR A 9 14.31 -3.31 2.19
C THR A 9 13.81 -4.72 1.91
N LYS A 10 12.93 -5.28 2.76
CA LYS A 10 12.45 -6.67 2.66
C LYS A 10 11.10 -6.81 1.97
N ASN A 11 10.24 -5.79 2.07
CA ASN A 11 8.90 -5.80 1.49
C ASN A 11 8.77 -4.62 0.53
N MET A 12 8.17 -4.88 -0.63
CA MET A 12 7.98 -3.90 -1.69
C MET A 12 6.56 -4.00 -2.24
N ALA A 13 5.95 -2.84 -2.48
CA ALA A 13 4.65 -2.75 -3.14
C ALA A 13 4.84 -2.52 -4.64
N VAL A 14 4.00 -3.18 -5.44
CA VAL A 14 3.86 -2.95 -6.87
C VAL A 14 2.39 -2.64 -7.14
N LEU A 15 2.12 -1.52 -7.80
CA LEU A 15 0.77 -1.11 -8.20
C LEU A 15 0.67 -1.00 -9.71
N ILE A 16 -0.35 -1.63 -10.29
CA ILE A 16 -0.60 -1.62 -11.74
C ILE A 16 -1.84 -0.77 -12.01
N HIS A 17 -1.72 0.15 -12.97
CA HIS A 17 -2.73 1.13 -13.30
C HIS A 17 -3.03 1.14 -14.81
N GLY A 18 -4.23 1.56 -15.20
CA GLY A 18 -4.49 2.04 -16.56
C GLY A 18 -4.20 3.54 -16.66
N ASP A 19 -3.88 4.05 -17.85
CA ASP A 19 -3.56 5.48 -18.07
C ASP A 19 -4.72 6.40 -17.68
N GLY A 20 -5.96 6.04 -18.04
CA GLY A 20 -7.14 6.83 -17.71
C GLY A 20 -7.42 6.89 -16.21
N SER A 21 -7.30 5.76 -15.50
CA SER A 21 -7.55 5.73 -14.05
C SER A 21 -6.43 6.39 -13.26
N PHE A 22 -5.17 6.24 -13.71
CA PHE A 22 -4.01 6.85 -13.04
C PHE A 22 -4.09 8.38 -13.06
N ALA A 23 -4.48 8.97 -14.20
CA ALA A 23 -4.60 10.41 -14.34
C ALA A 23 -5.91 10.98 -13.77
N GLY A 24 -6.99 10.19 -13.73
CA GLY A 24 -8.34 10.70 -13.46
C GLY A 24 -8.87 10.48 -12.04
N GLN A 25 -8.31 9.54 -11.27
CA GLN A 25 -8.83 9.21 -9.94
C GLN A 25 -8.07 9.95 -8.83
N GLY A 26 -8.77 10.78 -8.04
CA GLY A 26 -8.16 11.56 -6.95
C GLY A 26 -7.41 10.72 -5.92
N VAL A 27 -7.87 9.49 -5.66
CA VAL A 27 -7.22 8.55 -4.74
C VAL A 27 -5.79 8.19 -5.16
N VAL A 28 -5.45 8.28 -6.46
CA VAL A 28 -4.08 8.05 -6.94
C VAL A 28 -3.16 9.13 -6.38
N TYR A 29 -3.55 10.40 -6.53
CA TYR A 29 -2.82 11.51 -5.96
C TYR A 29 -2.77 11.44 -4.43
N GLU A 30 -3.89 11.17 -3.78
CA GLU A 30 -3.95 11.05 -2.30
C GLU A 30 -3.00 9.96 -1.80
N THR A 31 -2.97 8.79 -2.45
CA THR A 31 -2.10 7.67 -2.07
C THR A 31 -0.63 7.99 -2.29
N LEU A 32 -0.31 8.55 -3.46
CA LEU A 32 1.02 9.07 -3.76
C LEU A 32 1.45 10.05 -2.66
N HIS A 33 0.60 10.99 -2.27
CA HIS A 33 0.92 12.00 -1.26
C HIS A 33 1.28 11.42 0.12
N LEU A 34 0.81 10.20 0.43
CA LEU A 34 1.18 9.49 1.66
C LEU A 34 2.56 8.81 1.60
N SER A 35 3.17 8.66 0.41
CA SER A 35 4.31 7.77 0.18
C SER A 35 5.57 8.19 0.94
N ALA A 36 5.74 9.48 1.25
CA ALA A 36 6.86 10.01 2.03
C ALA A 36 6.47 10.39 3.48
N LEU A 37 5.18 10.32 3.84
CA LEU A 37 4.75 10.71 5.18
C LEU A 37 5.19 9.68 6.24
N PRO A 38 5.69 10.13 7.41
CA PRO A 38 5.91 9.24 8.54
C PRO A 38 4.67 8.41 8.85
N ASN A 39 4.87 7.16 9.26
CA ASN A 39 3.82 6.18 9.60
C ASN A 39 2.93 5.68 8.44
N TYR A 40 3.02 6.26 7.24
CA TYR A 40 2.33 5.74 6.03
C TYR A 40 3.31 5.20 4.98
N SER A 41 4.50 5.79 4.89
CA SER A 41 5.50 5.42 3.92
C SER A 41 5.89 3.94 3.98
N THR A 42 5.89 3.30 2.82
CA THR A 42 6.28 1.90 2.60
C THR A 42 7.71 1.77 2.03
N GLY A 43 8.47 2.87 1.96
CA GLY A 43 9.82 2.89 1.41
C GLY A 43 9.84 2.87 -0.11
N GLY A 44 8.84 3.51 -0.73
CA GLY A 44 8.67 3.57 -2.17
C GLY A 44 7.87 2.41 -2.74
N THR A 45 7.01 2.74 -3.69
CA THR A 45 6.17 1.83 -4.46
C THR A 45 6.56 1.88 -5.94
N ILE A 46 6.62 0.72 -6.60
CA ILE A 46 6.79 0.68 -8.06
C ILE A 46 5.40 0.78 -8.69
N HIS A 47 5.19 1.81 -9.51
CA HIS A 47 3.96 2.02 -10.25
C HIS A 47 4.17 1.63 -11.71
N ILE A 48 3.39 0.67 -12.20
CA ILE A 48 3.38 0.31 -13.61
C ILE A 48 2.08 0.85 -14.22
N VAL A 49 2.19 1.75 -15.19
CA VAL A 49 1.05 2.25 -15.94
C VAL A 49 1.00 1.55 -17.29
N VAL A 50 -0.07 0.78 -17.51
CA VAL A 50 -0.38 0.17 -18.80
C VAL A 50 -1.07 1.22 -19.65
N ASN A 51 -0.26 2.02 -20.34
CA ASN A 51 -0.72 3.14 -21.14
C ASN A 51 -1.05 2.69 -22.55
N ASN A 52 -2.22 2.08 -22.68
CA ASN A 52 -2.77 1.63 -23.96
C ASN A 52 -3.41 2.78 -24.78
N GLN A 53 -3.29 4.01 -24.28
CA GLN A 53 -3.71 5.26 -24.91
C GLN A 53 -5.22 5.38 -25.13
N VAL A 54 -6.06 4.65 -24.38
CA VAL A 54 -7.52 4.79 -24.46
C VAL A 54 -8.23 4.29 -23.20
N ALA A 55 -9.04 5.14 -22.59
CA ALA A 55 -9.84 4.81 -21.40
C ALA A 55 -11.29 4.56 -21.79
N PHE A 56 -11.71 3.29 -21.87
CA PHE A 56 -12.98 2.89 -22.49
C PHE A 56 -13.05 3.37 -23.95
N THR A 57 -13.76 4.48 -24.21
CA THR A 57 -13.87 5.18 -25.50
C THR A 57 -13.28 6.60 -25.46
N THR A 58 -12.61 6.98 -24.38
CA THR A 58 -12.06 8.33 -24.17
C THR A 58 -10.61 8.39 -24.63
N ASP A 59 -10.32 9.30 -25.57
CA ASP A 59 -8.96 9.60 -26.01
C ASP A 59 -8.14 10.28 -24.90
N PRO A 60 -6.80 10.11 -24.89
CA PRO A 60 -5.89 10.75 -23.93
C PRO A 60 -6.08 12.26 -23.79
N ARG A 61 -6.33 12.95 -24.91
CA ARG A 61 -6.54 14.41 -24.98
C ARG A 61 -7.81 14.88 -24.25
N SER A 62 -8.74 13.97 -24.00
CA SER A 62 -10.00 14.21 -23.28
C SER A 62 -9.99 13.60 -21.87
N GLY A 63 -8.96 12.82 -21.51
CA GLY A 63 -8.85 12.13 -20.23
C GLY A 63 -7.93 12.83 -19.21
N ARG A 64 -7.13 13.81 -19.64
CA ARG A 64 -6.17 14.53 -18.77
C ARG A 64 -5.83 15.92 -19.32
N SER A 65 -5.30 16.78 -18.45
CA SER A 65 -4.92 18.17 -18.77
C SER A 65 -3.42 18.38 -18.99
N SER A 66 -2.64 17.31 -19.02
CA SER A 66 -1.19 17.33 -19.22
C SER A 66 -0.75 16.31 -20.27
N GLN A 67 0.53 16.32 -20.65
CA GLN A 67 1.03 15.49 -21.75
C GLN A 67 1.01 14.00 -21.40
N TYR A 68 1.51 13.63 -20.23
CA TYR A 68 1.66 12.24 -19.82
C TYR A 68 0.59 11.87 -18.80
N CYS A 69 0.07 10.63 -18.88
CA CYS A 69 -0.84 10.11 -17.86
C CYS A 69 -0.16 10.04 -16.47
N THR A 70 1.16 9.97 -16.45
CA THR A 70 2.00 9.87 -15.26
C THR A 70 2.36 11.20 -14.61
N ASP A 71 1.92 12.34 -15.16
CA ASP A 71 2.27 13.67 -14.62
C ASP A 71 1.77 13.89 -13.18
N VAL A 72 0.76 13.15 -12.72
CA VAL A 72 0.32 13.17 -11.31
C VAL A 72 1.46 12.82 -10.33
N ALA A 73 2.41 11.97 -10.75
CA ALA A 73 3.55 11.58 -9.92
C ALA A 73 4.60 12.69 -9.77
N LYS A 74 4.58 13.71 -10.64
CA LYS A 74 5.49 14.86 -10.54
C LYS A 74 5.25 15.69 -9.29
N ALA A 75 4.06 15.62 -8.68
CA ALA A 75 3.77 16.28 -7.41
C ALA A 75 4.71 15.86 -6.27
N LEU A 76 5.40 14.72 -6.41
CA LEU A 76 6.33 14.17 -5.42
C LEU A 76 7.76 14.01 -5.95
N ASN A 77 8.04 14.53 -7.15
CA ASN A 77 9.32 14.36 -7.84
C ASN A 77 9.73 12.87 -8.02
N ALA A 78 8.75 11.95 -8.14
CA ALA A 78 9.06 10.56 -8.45
C ALA A 78 9.64 10.47 -9.88
N PRO A 79 10.70 9.68 -10.11
CA PRO A 79 11.18 9.41 -11.46
C PRO A 79 10.11 8.69 -12.29
N ILE A 80 10.09 9.00 -13.59
CA ILE A 80 9.15 8.43 -14.55
C ILE A 80 9.97 7.90 -15.74
N PHE A 81 9.88 6.60 -15.98
CA PHE A 81 10.48 5.95 -17.14
C PHE A 81 9.40 5.68 -18.18
N HIS A 82 9.46 6.39 -19.31
CA HIS A 82 8.59 6.12 -20.45
C HIS A 82 9.26 5.10 -21.36
N VAL A 83 8.57 4.00 -21.66
CA VAL A 83 9.14 2.91 -22.44
C VAL A 83 8.14 2.41 -23.49
N ASN A 84 8.64 2.09 -24.67
CA ASN A 84 7.83 1.55 -25.76
C ASN A 84 7.50 0.08 -25.46
N GLY A 85 6.21 -0.25 -25.38
CA GLY A 85 5.75 -1.62 -25.11
C GLY A 85 6.05 -2.65 -26.20
N ASP A 86 6.43 -2.21 -27.41
CA ASP A 86 6.90 -3.10 -28.48
C ASP A 86 8.38 -3.49 -28.35
N ASP A 87 9.14 -2.84 -27.47
CA ASP A 87 10.53 -3.18 -27.17
C ASP A 87 10.63 -3.87 -25.79
N LEU A 88 10.48 -5.19 -25.80
CA LEU A 88 10.41 -5.99 -24.58
C LEU A 88 11.69 -5.92 -23.73
N GLU A 89 12.87 -5.81 -24.36
CA GLU A 89 14.14 -5.67 -23.64
C GLU A 89 14.22 -4.31 -22.94
N ALA A 90 13.79 -3.24 -23.59
CA ALA A 90 13.73 -1.92 -22.96
C ALA A 90 12.73 -1.89 -21.79
N VAL A 91 11.59 -2.59 -21.91
CA VAL A 91 10.61 -2.73 -20.80
C VAL A 91 11.24 -3.46 -19.61
N VAL A 92 11.95 -4.56 -19.85
CA VAL A 92 12.68 -5.27 -18.78
C VAL A 92 13.69 -4.34 -18.12
N HIS A 93 14.49 -3.63 -18.92
CA HIS A 93 15.48 -2.69 -18.39
C HIS A 93 14.86 -1.57 -17.55
N ALA A 94 13.73 -1.00 -17.97
CA ALA A 94 13.02 0.02 -17.20
C ALA A 94 12.48 -0.54 -15.86
N CYS A 95 12.02 -1.79 -15.85
CA CYS A 95 11.59 -2.48 -14.63
C CYS A 95 12.76 -2.75 -13.67
N GLU A 96 13.91 -3.20 -14.18
CA GLU A 96 15.12 -3.41 -13.39
C GLU A 96 15.61 -2.09 -12.77
N LEU A 97 15.72 -1.04 -13.58
CA LEU A 97 16.12 0.29 -13.11
C LEU A 97 15.16 0.84 -12.05
N ALA A 98 13.86 0.63 -12.20
CA ALA A 98 12.87 1.02 -11.20
C ALA A 98 13.04 0.23 -9.88
N ALA A 99 13.31 -1.07 -9.95
CA ALA A 99 13.58 -1.88 -8.77
C ALA A 99 14.84 -1.41 -8.04
N GLU A 100 15.93 -1.15 -8.77
CA GLU A 100 17.18 -0.60 -8.23
C GLU A 100 16.97 0.79 -7.63
N TRP A 101 16.24 1.67 -8.31
CA TRP A 101 15.91 3.00 -7.80
C TRP A 101 15.16 2.92 -6.48
N ARG A 102 14.07 2.15 -6.45
CA ARG A 102 13.25 1.99 -5.23
C ARG A 102 14.10 1.44 -4.09
N GLN A 103 14.94 0.43 -4.36
CA GLN A 103 15.78 -0.19 -3.34
C GLN A 103 16.87 0.76 -2.81
N THR A 104 17.38 1.65 -3.66
CA THR A 104 18.46 2.59 -3.30
C THR A 104 17.94 3.83 -2.60
N PHE A 105 16.83 4.40 -3.09
CA PHE A 105 16.33 5.72 -2.68
C PHE A 105 15.07 5.67 -1.81
N HIS A 106 14.44 4.49 -1.67
CA HIS A 106 13.23 4.30 -0.88
C HIS A 106 12.08 5.26 -1.25
N SER A 107 11.98 5.60 -2.54
CA SER A 107 10.96 6.49 -3.09
C SER A 107 10.11 5.78 -4.14
N ASP A 108 8.92 6.32 -4.40
CA ASP A 108 8.11 5.86 -5.51
C ASP A 108 8.85 6.05 -6.84
N VAL A 109 8.52 5.19 -7.81
CA VAL A 109 9.02 5.23 -9.19
C VAL A 109 7.90 4.78 -10.12
N VAL A 110 7.78 5.43 -11.27
CA VAL A 110 6.72 5.14 -12.24
C VAL A 110 7.32 4.65 -13.56
N ILE A 111 6.78 3.57 -14.08
CA ILE A 111 7.07 3.04 -15.41
C ILE A 111 5.81 3.25 -16.26
N ASP A 112 5.91 4.09 -17.27
CA ASP A 112 4.88 4.32 -18.28
C ASP A 112 5.15 3.41 -19.49
N ILE A 113 4.48 2.26 -19.53
CA ILE A 113 4.57 1.33 -20.65
C ILE A 113 3.58 1.81 -21.72
N VAL A 114 4.10 2.52 -22.70
CA VAL A 114 3.30 3.05 -23.82
C VAL A 114 3.03 1.92 -24.79
N CYS A 115 1.79 1.47 -24.84
CA CYS A 115 1.35 0.33 -25.64
C CYS A 115 0.03 0.64 -26.36
N TYR A 116 -0.73 -0.40 -26.72
CA TYR A 116 -2.03 -0.28 -27.37
C TYR A 116 -2.98 -1.39 -26.91
N ARG A 117 -4.29 -1.17 -27.08
CA ARG A 117 -5.31 -2.19 -26.79
C ARG A 117 -5.73 -2.89 -28.10
N ARG A 118 -5.47 -4.19 -28.22
CA ARG A 118 -5.73 -4.95 -29.46
C ARG A 118 -7.21 -5.00 -29.84
N PHE A 119 -8.08 -5.19 -28.86
CA PHE A 119 -9.54 -5.29 -29.02
C PHE A 119 -10.25 -4.07 -28.39
N GLY A 120 -11.58 -4.10 -28.30
CA GLY A 120 -12.38 -3.10 -27.58
C GLY A 120 -12.06 -3.04 -26.08
N HIS A 121 -12.83 -2.28 -25.30
CA HIS A 121 -12.60 -2.21 -23.84
C HIS A 121 -12.78 -3.58 -23.18
N ASN A 122 -13.70 -4.37 -23.73
CA ASN A 122 -13.78 -5.81 -23.59
C ASN A 122 -13.77 -6.44 -24.99
N GLU A 123 -13.66 -7.76 -25.08
CA GLU A 123 -13.45 -8.49 -26.33
C GLU A 123 -14.65 -8.45 -27.29
N ILE A 124 -15.84 -8.12 -26.79
CA ILE A 124 -17.09 -8.06 -27.58
C ILE A 124 -17.47 -6.63 -28.00
N ASP A 125 -16.76 -5.63 -27.49
CA ASP A 125 -16.97 -4.21 -27.80
C ASP A 125 -16.32 -3.82 -29.13
N GLU A 126 -17.00 -2.96 -29.93
CA GLU A 126 -16.50 -2.50 -31.23
C GLU A 126 -15.88 -1.09 -31.11
N PRO A 127 -14.55 -1.00 -30.99
CA PRO A 127 -13.90 0.27 -30.71
C PRO A 127 -13.86 1.22 -31.92
N SER A 128 -14.07 0.72 -33.14
CA SER A 128 -14.05 1.57 -34.34
C SER A 128 -15.20 2.59 -34.37
N PHE A 129 -16.22 2.41 -33.54
CA PHE A 129 -17.30 3.39 -33.37
C PHE A 129 -16.80 4.73 -32.82
N THR A 130 -15.71 4.73 -32.05
CA THR A 130 -15.18 5.96 -31.41
C THR A 130 -13.70 6.22 -31.70
N GLN A 131 -12.88 5.18 -31.94
CA GLN A 131 -11.44 5.30 -32.26
C GLN A 131 -11.05 4.72 -33.65
N PRO A 132 -11.74 5.05 -34.76
CA PRO A 132 -11.54 4.38 -36.06
C PRO A 132 -10.12 4.53 -36.63
N LYS A 133 -9.47 5.69 -36.46
CA LYS A 133 -8.11 5.92 -36.96
C LYS A 133 -7.07 5.10 -36.19
N MET A 134 -7.17 5.09 -34.87
CA MET A 134 -6.28 4.33 -33.99
C MET A 134 -6.38 2.83 -34.30
N TYR A 135 -7.59 2.29 -34.39
CA TYR A 135 -7.78 0.87 -34.65
C TYR A 135 -7.42 0.45 -36.09
N LYS A 136 -7.47 1.37 -37.06
CA LYS A 136 -6.89 1.12 -38.39
C LYS A 136 -5.38 0.90 -38.33
N VAL A 137 -4.65 1.61 -37.45
CA VAL A 137 -3.22 1.38 -37.24
C VAL A 137 -2.99 0.06 -36.51
N ILE A 138 -3.69 -0.15 -35.38
CA ILE A 138 -3.54 -1.35 -34.53
C ILE A 138 -3.81 -2.65 -35.31
N ARG A 139 -4.82 -2.67 -36.19
CA ARG A 139 -5.15 -3.86 -37.01
C ARG A 139 -4.03 -4.23 -37.99
N ASN A 140 -3.21 -3.27 -38.42
CA ASN A 140 -2.09 -3.47 -39.34
C ASN A 140 -0.74 -3.60 -38.61
N HIS A 141 -0.74 -3.52 -37.28
CA HIS A 141 0.47 -3.57 -36.46
C HIS A 141 0.71 -5.00 -35.93
N PRO A 142 1.90 -5.60 -36.12
CA PRO A 142 2.23 -6.90 -35.53
C PRO A 142 2.12 -6.84 -34.00
N SER A 143 1.85 -7.96 -33.32
CA SER A 143 1.91 -7.97 -31.85
C SER A 143 3.34 -7.82 -31.37
N ALA A 144 3.52 -7.27 -30.16
CA ALA A 144 4.81 -7.24 -29.47
C ALA A 144 5.50 -8.62 -29.45
N LEU A 145 4.74 -9.71 -29.29
CA LEU A 145 5.26 -11.08 -29.40
C LEU A 145 5.84 -11.40 -30.78
N GLU A 146 5.15 -11.05 -31.87
CA GLU A 146 5.65 -11.29 -33.23
C GLU A 146 6.86 -10.43 -33.56
N ILE A 147 6.88 -9.18 -33.07
CA ILE A 147 8.02 -8.27 -33.20
C ILE A 147 9.25 -8.88 -32.51
N TYR A 148 9.10 -9.33 -31.26
CA TYR A 148 10.20 -9.91 -30.50
C TYR A 148 10.64 -11.26 -31.04
N LYS A 149 9.70 -12.13 -31.46
CA LYS A 149 9.98 -13.40 -32.14
C LYS A 149 10.84 -13.17 -33.37
N LYS A 150 10.50 -12.17 -34.20
CA LYS A 150 11.30 -11.82 -35.37
C LYS A 150 12.71 -11.38 -34.96
N LYS A 151 12.84 -10.51 -33.95
CA LYS A 151 14.13 -10.02 -33.45
C LYS A 151 15.07 -11.16 -33.02
N VAL A 152 14.60 -12.10 -32.21
CA VAL A 152 15.45 -13.21 -31.68
C VAL A 152 15.82 -14.25 -32.75
N LEU A 153 14.97 -14.43 -33.76
CA LEU A 153 15.28 -15.27 -34.92
C LEU A 153 16.31 -14.60 -35.84
N GLU A 154 16.18 -13.29 -36.05
CA GLU A 154 17.12 -12.51 -36.86
C GLU A 154 18.49 -12.34 -36.18
N SER A 155 18.55 -12.26 -34.84
CA SER A 155 19.81 -12.23 -34.09
C SER A 155 20.51 -13.59 -34.05
N GLY A 156 19.79 -14.69 -34.33
CA GLY A 156 20.31 -16.05 -34.26
C GLY A 156 20.46 -16.58 -32.83
N GLU A 157 19.95 -15.84 -31.82
CA GLU A 157 19.93 -16.28 -30.41
C GLU A 157 18.98 -17.45 -30.18
N MET A 158 17.96 -17.59 -31.02
CA MET A 158 17.01 -18.70 -30.99
C MET A 158 16.73 -19.23 -32.40
N SER A 159 16.53 -20.54 -32.52
CA SER A 159 16.01 -21.16 -33.72
C SER A 159 14.48 -21.10 -33.79
N LYS A 160 13.91 -21.39 -34.96
CA LYS A 160 12.46 -21.47 -35.12
C LYS A 160 11.90 -22.63 -34.30
N GLU A 161 12.63 -23.73 -34.24
CA GLU A 161 12.30 -24.92 -33.47
C GLU A 161 12.20 -24.60 -31.97
N ASP A 162 13.13 -23.79 -31.43
CA ASP A 162 13.10 -23.35 -30.03
C ASP A 162 11.84 -22.54 -29.71
N VAL A 163 11.49 -21.58 -30.57
CA VAL A 163 10.30 -20.74 -30.38
C VAL A 163 9.02 -21.57 -30.44
N ASP A 164 8.92 -22.48 -31.41
CA ASP A 164 7.75 -23.34 -31.59
C ASP A 164 7.62 -24.34 -30.42
N GLU A 165 8.74 -24.80 -29.85
CA GLU A 165 8.74 -25.64 -28.65
C GLU A 165 8.19 -24.89 -27.43
N ILE A 166 8.63 -23.65 -27.19
CA ILE A 166 8.11 -22.81 -26.09
C ILE A 166 6.61 -22.58 -26.25
N GLN A 167 6.15 -22.24 -27.46
CA GLN A 167 4.73 -22.01 -27.71
C GLN A 167 3.90 -23.28 -27.47
N LYS A 168 4.37 -24.45 -27.93
CA LYS A 168 3.72 -25.74 -27.66
C LYS A 168 3.66 -26.04 -26.16
N LYS A 169 4.75 -25.76 -25.43
CA LYS A 169 4.81 -25.95 -23.97
C LYS A 169 3.78 -25.10 -23.25
N VAL A 170 3.69 -23.81 -23.56
CA VAL A 170 2.69 -22.91 -22.93
C VAL A 170 1.27 -23.37 -23.25
N MET A 171 0.96 -23.68 -24.50
CA MET A 171 -0.37 -24.16 -24.88
C MET A 171 -0.73 -25.51 -24.24
N LYS A 172 0.26 -26.40 -24.09
CA LYS A 172 0.07 -27.66 -23.37
C LYS A 172 -0.31 -27.41 -21.92
N ILE A 173 0.42 -26.55 -21.21
CA ILE A 173 0.12 -26.18 -19.82
C ILE A 173 -1.30 -25.61 -19.71
N LEU A 174 -1.66 -24.63 -20.56
CA LEU A 174 -3.00 -24.03 -20.53
C LEU A 174 -4.13 -25.04 -20.78
N ASN A 175 -3.93 -26.00 -21.69
CA ASN A 175 -4.91 -27.05 -21.95
C ASN A 175 -5.01 -28.06 -20.80
N GLU A 176 -3.89 -28.47 -20.21
CA GLU A 176 -3.86 -29.37 -19.05
C GLU A 176 -4.58 -28.75 -17.84
N GLU A 177 -4.31 -27.47 -17.55
CA GLU A 177 -5.00 -26.73 -16.48
C GLU A 177 -6.49 -26.50 -16.79
N PHE A 178 -6.87 -26.25 -18.06
CA PHE A 178 -8.27 -26.14 -18.44
C PHE A 178 -9.04 -27.45 -18.20
N GLU A 179 -8.46 -28.59 -18.56
CA GLU A 179 -9.07 -29.89 -18.28
C GLU A 179 -9.14 -30.17 -16.78
N ALA A 180 -8.06 -29.89 -16.04
CA ALA A 180 -8.02 -30.05 -14.58
C ALA A 180 -9.05 -29.15 -13.86
N SER A 181 -9.32 -27.96 -14.37
CA SER A 181 -10.27 -27.00 -13.79
C SER A 181 -11.71 -27.55 -13.68
N LYS A 182 -12.09 -28.52 -14.52
CA LYS A 182 -13.41 -29.15 -14.52
C LYS A 182 -13.68 -29.97 -13.25
N GLU A 183 -12.62 -30.51 -12.66
CA GLU A 183 -12.67 -31.32 -11.43
C GLU A 183 -12.10 -30.56 -10.22
N TYR A 184 -11.67 -29.31 -10.42
CA TYR A 184 -11.05 -28.51 -9.37
C TYR A 184 -12.06 -28.11 -8.31
N ILE A 185 -11.74 -28.44 -7.05
CA ILE A 185 -12.49 -27.99 -5.88
C ILE A 185 -11.63 -26.94 -5.17
N PRO A 186 -12.03 -25.66 -5.18
CA PRO A 186 -11.28 -24.61 -4.50
C PRO A 186 -11.06 -24.92 -3.02
N GLN A 187 -9.80 -24.88 -2.58
CA GLN A 187 -9.46 -25.04 -1.18
C GLN A 187 -9.40 -23.68 -0.50
N ARG A 188 -9.83 -23.62 0.77
CA ARG A 188 -9.73 -22.38 1.57
C ARG A 188 -8.29 -21.88 1.72
N ARG A 189 -7.30 -22.76 1.55
CA ARG A 189 -5.87 -22.43 1.62
C ARG A 189 -5.34 -21.71 0.36
N ASP A 190 -6.09 -21.73 -0.75
CA ASP A 190 -5.71 -21.04 -1.99
C ASP A 190 -5.78 -19.52 -1.85
N TRP A 191 -6.51 -19.04 -0.84
CA TRP A 191 -6.55 -17.65 -0.43
C TRP A 191 -5.45 -17.36 0.59
N LEU A 192 -4.72 -16.25 0.39
CA LEU A 192 -3.62 -15.71 1.21
C LEU A 192 -4.00 -15.42 2.69
N SER A 193 -4.39 -16.44 3.46
CA SER A 193 -4.96 -16.28 4.81
C SER A 193 -4.06 -16.84 5.91
N ALA A 194 -2.77 -17.05 5.64
CA ALA A 194 -1.84 -17.71 6.56
C ALA A 194 -1.61 -16.96 7.89
N TYR A 195 -1.76 -15.62 7.92
CA TYR A 195 -1.48 -14.83 9.13
C TYR A 195 -2.64 -14.74 10.13
N TRP A 196 -3.86 -15.15 9.75
CA TRP A 196 -5.08 -14.91 10.53
C TRP A 196 -5.66 -16.21 11.09
N LEU A 197 -4.78 -17.17 11.44
CA LEU A 197 -5.19 -18.42 12.08
C LEU A 197 -5.93 -18.13 13.39
N GLY A 198 -7.13 -18.70 13.54
CA GLY A 198 -7.98 -18.51 14.72
C GLY A 198 -8.94 -17.32 14.64
N PHE A 199 -8.88 -16.48 13.60
CA PHE A 199 -9.91 -15.49 13.34
C PHE A 199 -11.16 -16.12 12.74
N LYS A 200 -12.32 -15.59 13.14
CA LYS A 200 -13.62 -15.99 12.60
C LYS A 200 -13.82 -15.41 11.21
N SER A 201 -14.52 -16.13 10.34
CA SER A 201 -14.97 -15.57 9.07
C SER A 201 -16.05 -14.50 9.31
N PRO A 202 -16.27 -13.58 8.35
CA PRO A 202 -17.35 -12.59 8.45
C PRO A 202 -18.76 -13.20 8.63
N GLU A 203 -18.93 -14.47 8.27
CA GLU A 203 -20.19 -15.22 8.39
C GLU A 203 -20.42 -15.77 9.81
N GLN A 204 -19.41 -15.78 10.67
CA GLN A 204 -19.48 -16.35 12.01
C GLN A 204 -19.75 -15.27 13.06
N LEU A 205 -20.89 -15.38 13.75
CA LEU A 205 -21.19 -14.51 14.89
C LEU A 205 -20.13 -14.64 15.99
N SER A 206 -19.61 -13.50 16.46
CA SER A 206 -18.73 -13.47 17.63
C SER A 206 -19.55 -13.68 18.91
N ARG A 207 -18.95 -14.34 19.90
CA ARG A 207 -19.55 -14.45 21.24
C ARG A 207 -19.12 -13.23 22.04
N ILE A 208 -19.98 -12.75 22.95
CA ILE A 208 -19.59 -11.73 23.94
C ILE A 208 -18.39 -12.28 24.71
N ARG A 209 -17.27 -11.56 24.68
CA ARG A 209 -16.06 -11.90 25.45
C ARG A 209 -15.99 -11.01 26.68
N ASN A 210 -15.47 -11.55 27.76
CA ASN A 210 -15.11 -10.73 28.92
C ASN A 210 -13.89 -9.88 28.55
N THR A 211 -14.06 -8.58 28.45
CA THR A 211 -13.01 -7.59 28.21
C THR A 211 -12.55 -6.89 29.50
N GLY A 212 -13.05 -7.34 30.65
CA GLY A 212 -12.67 -6.80 31.95
C GLY A 212 -11.22 -7.13 32.30
N VAL A 213 -10.50 -6.13 32.80
CA VAL A 213 -9.11 -6.24 33.26
C VAL A 213 -9.06 -6.05 34.77
N LYS A 214 -8.16 -6.77 35.44
CA LYS A 214 -7.99 -6.66 36.90
C LYS A 214 -7.63 -5.22 37.30
N PRO A 215 -8.21 -4.67 38.37
CA PRO A 215 -7.91 -3.30 38.82
C PRO A 215 -6.42 -3.03 39.04
N GLU A 216 -5.64 -4.01 39.49
CA GLU A 216 -4.20 -3.88 39.69
C GLU A 216 -3.45 -3.63 38.36
N ILE A 217 -3.88 -4.29 37.28
CA ILE A 217 -3.30 -4.08 35.95
C ILE A 217 -3.63 -2.67 35.47
N LEU A 218 -4.89 -2.23 35.63
CA LEU A 218 -5.32 -0.87 35.27
C LEU A 218 -4.53 0.20 36.03
N LYS A 219 -4.27 0.00 37.32
CA LYS A 219 -3.43 0.90 38.12
C LYS A 219 -1.97 0.91 37.65
N ASN A 220 -1.41 -0.25 37.32
CA ASN A 220 -0.03 -0.36 36.86
C ASN A 220 0.18 0.33 35.50
N VAL A 221 -0.64 0.00 34.51
CA VAL A 221 -0.55 0.64 33.19
C VAL A 221 -0.92 2.12 33.26
N GLY A 222 -1.89 2.46 34.11
CA GLY A 222 -2.30 3.83 34.36
C GLY A 222 -1.17 4.71 34.91
N LYS A 223 -0.37 4.18 35.85
CA LYS A 223 0.85 4.86 36.33
C LYS A 223 1.87 5.05 35.21
N ALA A 224 2.04 4.06 34.33
CA ALA A 224 2.99 4.16 33.22
C ALA A 224 2.57 5.26 32.22
N ILE A 225 1.31 5.26 31.78
CA ILE A 225 0.81 6.21 30.77
C ILE A 225 0.64 7.65 31.27
N THR A 226 0.73 7.88 32.59
CA THR A 226 0.70 9.21 33.20
C THR A 226 2.08 9.69 33.67
N LYS A 227 3.11 8.85 33.59
CA LYS A 227 4.48 9.22 33.96
C LYS A 227 5.19 9.92 32.80
N LEU A 228 5.67 11.13 33.06
CA LEU A 228 6.53 11.88 32.14
C LEU A 228 8.00 11.77 32.58
N PRO A 229 8.98 11.80 31.65
CA PRO A 229 10.40 11.82 31.99
C PRO A 229 10.76 13.06 32.82
N GLU A 230 11.73 12.94 33.73
CA GLU A 230 12.11 14.02 34.65
C GLU A 230 12.59 15.29 33.92
N ASN A 231 13.27 15.12 32.78
CA ASN A 231 13.78 16.22 31.96
C ASN A 231 12.78 16.75 30.92
N PHE A 232 11.59 16.16 30.82
CA PHE A 232 10.58 16.56 29.85
C PHE A 232 9.79 17.77 30.38
N LYS A 233 9.68 18.82 29.55
CA LYS A 233 9.03 20.09 29.89
C LYS A 233 7.69 20.22 29.13
N PRO A 234 6.60 19.65 29.64
CA PRO A 234 5.29 19.78 29.00
C PRO A 234 4.73 21.20 29.17
N HIS A 235 3.80 21.57 28.28
CA HIS A 235 2.97 22.76 28.49
C HIS A 235 2.22 22.69 29.83
N ARG A 236 2.12 23.81 30.56
CA ARG A 236 1.53 23.86 31.92
C ARG A 236 0.13 23.29 32.00
N ALA A 237 -0.71 23.52 30.99
CA ALA A 237 -2.06 22.97 30.94
C ALA A 237 -2.06 21.44 30.75
N VAL A 238 -1.14 20.91 29.94
CA VAL A 238 -1.01 19.46 29.70
C VAL A 238 -0.48 18.76 30.95
N LYS A 239 0.46 19.40 31.67
CA LYS A 239 0.94 18.90 32.97
C LYS A 239 -0.21 18.70 33.95
N ARG A 240 -1.10 19.69 34.09
CA ARG A 240 -2.29 19.61 34.96
C ARG A 240 -3.25 18.50 34.52
N ILE A 241 -3.44 18.31 33.22
CA ILE A 241 -4.25 17.19 32.69
C ILE A 241 -3.63 15.86 33.13
N TYR A 242 -2.32 15.68 33.01
CA TYR A 242 -1.63 14.45 33.42
C TYR A 242 -1.68 14.20 34.93
N GLU A 243 -1.54 15.25 35.75
CA GLU A 243 -1.72 15.18 37.20
C GLU A 243 -3.16 14.74 37.58
N GLN A 244 -4.18 15.28 36.90
CA GLN A 244 -5.57 14.86 37.09
C GLN A 244 -5.81 13.40 36.70
N ARG A 245 -5.24 12.97 35.57
CA ARG A 245 -5.33 11.56 35.13
C ARG A 245 -4.68 10.62 36.13
N ALA A 246 -3.51 10.98 36.67
CA ALA A 246 -2.84 10.18 37.69
C ALA A 246 -3.73 10.03 38.95
N GLN A 247 -4.39 11.11 39.36
CA GLN A 247 -5.34 11.08 40.48
C GLN A 247 -6.53 10.14 40.20
N MET A 248 -7.16 10.26 39.01
CA MET A 248 -8.29 9.39 38.61
C MET A 248 -7.91 7.90 38.63
N ILE A 249 -6.68 7.58 38.21
CA ILE A 249 -6.16 6.21 38.19
C ILE A 249 -5.88 5.70 39.61
N GLU A 250 -5.35 6.56 40.48
CA GLU A 250 -5.05 6.21 41.87
C GLU A 250 -6.32 5.95 42.68
N THR A 251 -7.29 6.88 42.60
CA THR A 251 -8.56 6.79 43.34
C THR A 251 -9.56 5.82 42.71
N GLY A 252 -9.53 5.68 41.38
CA GLY A 252 -10.54 4.94 40.61
C GLY A 252 -11.86 5.71 40.44
N GLU A 253 -11.92 6.98 40.83
CA GLU A 253 -13.13 7.82 40.78
C GLU A 253 -13.03 8.86 39.66
N GLY A 254 -14.17 9.16 39.03
CA GLY A 254 -14.24 10.22 38.02
C GLY A 254 -13.45 9.94 36.74
N ILE A 255 -13.21 8.66 36.41
CA ILE A 255 -12.53 8.25 35.18
C ILE A 255 -13.30 8.77 33.97
N ASP A 256 -12.68 9.70 33.24
CA ASP A 256 -13.26 10.28 32.03
C ASP A 256 -13.03 9.42 30.79
N TRP A 257 -13.57 9.89 29.66
CA TRP A 257 -13.47 9.19 28.38
C TRP A 257 -12.01 8.98 27.92
N ALA A 258 -11.15 9.97 28.11
CA ALA A 258 -9.77 9.92 27.63
C ALA A 258 -8.92 8.95 28.47
N VAL A 259 -9.15 8.91 29.79
CA VAL A 259 -8.50 7.93 30.67
C VAL A 259 -8.99 6.52 30.36
N GLY A 260 -10.30 6.32 30.15
CA GLY A 260 -10.85 5.03 29.74
C GLY A 260 -10.27 4.52 28.42
N GLU A 261 -10.17 5.40 27.41
CA GLU A 261 -9.54 5.10 26.12
C GLU A 261 -8.06 4.73 26.27
N ALA A 262 -7.29 5.53 27.03
CA ALA A 262 -5.86 5.30 27.21
C ALA A 262 -5.57 4.02 28.00
N LEU A 263 -6.39 3.69 29.01
CA LEU A 263 -6.31 2.42 29.74
C LEU A 263 -6.58 1.24 28.80
N ALA A 264 -7.59 1.31 27.94
CA ALA A 264 -7.89 0.26 26.98
C ALA A 264 -6.73 0.01 26.00
N PHE A 265 -6.12 1.08 25.46
CA PHE A 265 -4.92 0.96 24.62
C PHE A 265 -3.76 0.34 25.38
N ALA A 266 -3.49 0.82 26.60
CA ALA A 266 -2.39 0.32 27.40
C ALA A 266 -2.55 -1.16 27.79
N THR A 267 -3.77 -1.61 28.10
CA THR A 267 -4.03 -3.04 28.38
C THR A 267 -3.87 -3.91 27.15
N LEU A 268 -4.29 -3.43 25.97
CA LEU A 268 -4.08 -4.15 24.70
C LEU A 268 -2.58 -4.30 24.40
N LEU A 269 -1.79 -3.25 24.63
CA LEU A 269 -0.33 -3.29 24.50
C LEU A 269 0.28 -4.33 25.45
N VAL A 270 -0.19 -4.40 26.70
CA VAL A 270 0.27 -5.42 27.68
C VAL A 270 -0.06 -6.85 27.25
N GLU A 271 -1.19 -7.05 26.57
CA GLU A 271 -1.56 -8.34 26.00
C GLU A 271 -0.77 -8.71 24.74
N GLY A 272 0.12 -7.83 24.27
CA GLY A 272 0.93 -8.02 23.06
C GLY A 272 0.20 -7.64 21.76
N ASN A 273 -0.92 -6.92 21.85
CA ASN A 273 -1.62 -6.39 20.69
C ASN A 273 -1.09 -5.02 20.29
N HIS A 274 -0.97 -4.78 18.98
CA HIS A 274 -0.62 -3.47 18.46
C HIS A 274 -1.83 -2.55 18.40
N VAL A 275 -1.60 -1.27 18.67
CA VAL A 275 -2.61 -0.22 18.53
C VAL A 275 -2.10 0.81 17.54
N ARG A 276 -2.84 1.02 16.45
CA ARG A 276 -2.60 2.11 15.50
C ARG A 276 -3.80 3.04 15.50
N LEU A 277 -3.59 4.30 15.88
CA LEU A 277 -4.58 5.36 15.77
C LEU A 277 -4.16 6.32 14.65
N SER A 278 -5.03 6.50 13.66
CA SER A 278 -4.75 7.28 12.45
C SER A 278 -5.87 8.27 12.20
N GLY A 279 -5.53 9.51 11.90
CA GLY A 279 -6.46 10.57 11.56
C GLY A 279 -5.86 11.95 11.78
N GLN A 280 -6.60 12.98 11.39
CA GLN A 280 -6.19 14.37 11.61
C GLN A 280 -6.23 14.70 13.11
N ASP A 281 -5.15 15.28 13.62
CA ASP A 281 -4.99 15.73 15.01
C ASP A 281 -5.21 14.64 16.08
N VAL A 282 -5.13 13.35 15.73
CA VAL A 282 -5.48 12.26 16.66
C VAL A 282 -4.56 12.19 17.88
N GLU A 283 -3.30 12.60 17.75
CA GLU A 283 -2.30 12.68 18.82
C GLU A 283 -2.81 13.53 20.00
N ARG A 284 -3.24 14.76 19.73
CA ARG A 284 -3.84 15.68 20.72
C ARG A 284 -5.30 15.34 21.00
N GLY A 285 -6.01 14.91 19.97
CA GLY A 285 -7.46 14.92 19.88
C GLY A 285 -7.96 16.29 19.45
N THR A 286 -8.94 16.31 18.53
CA THR A 286 -9.60 17.54 18.05
C THR A 286 -10.10 18.39 19.22
N PHE A 287 -10.73 17.75 20.21
CA PHE A 287 -11.26 18.39 21.42
C PHE A 287 -10.23 18.59 22.53
N SER A 288 -8.93 18.42 22.23
CA SER A 288 -7.82 18.51 23.19
C SER A 288 -8.00 17.61 24.42
N HIS A 289 -8.65 16.46 24.23
CA HIS A 289 -8.97 15.55 25.32
C HIS A 289 -7.96 14.41 25.46
N ARG A 290 -7.24 14.05 24.39
CA ARG A 290 -6.44 12.80 24.33
C ARG A 290 -4.99 12.99 24.77
N HIS A 291 -4.26 13.90 24.14
CA HIS A 291 -2.84 14.13 24.44
C HIS A 291 -1.99 12.85 24.52
N SER A 292 -2.18 11.89 23.60
CA SER A 292 -1.39 10.65 23.55
C SER A 292 0.07 10.91 23.19
N VAL A 293 0.33 11.96 22.40
CA VAL A 293 1.69 12.45 22.12
C VAL A 293 1.82 13.85 22.71
N LEU A 294 2.88 14.05 23.47
CA LEU A 294 3.25 15.32 24.08
C LEU A 294 4.44 15.94 23.34
N HIS A 295 4.57 17.25 23.44
CA HIS A 295 5.68 18.01 22.89
C HIS A 295 6.41 18.76 24.01
N ASP A 296 7.72 18.58 24.08
CA ASP A 296 8.58 19.35 24.96
C ASP A 296 8.56 20.82 24.52
N GLN A 297 8.36 21.75 25.46
CA GLN A 297 8.23 23.18 25.15
C GLN A 297 9.56 23.87 24.86
N GLU A 298 10.69 23.26 25.20
CA GLU A 298 12.02 23.81 24.93
C GLU A 298 12.67 23.14 23.71
N THR A 299 12.57 21.82 23.58
CA THR A 299 13.24 21.07 22.50
C THR A 299 12.34 20.78 21.30
N GLY A 300 11.02 20.77 21.48
CA GLY A 300 10.06 20.34 20.47
C GLY A 300 9.97 18.82 20.29
N GLU A 301 10.77 18.05 21.03
CA GLU A 301 10.78 16.59 20.97
C GLU A 301 9.41 16.01 21.36
N LYS A 302 9.02 14.94 20.65
CA LYS A 302 7.79 14.22 20.90
C LYS A 302 8.01 13.13 21.94
N TYR A 303 7.06 12.95 22.84
CA TYR A 303 7.03 11.84 23.79
C TYR A 303 5.63 11.21 23.82
N CYS A 304 5.55 9.88 23.70
CA CYS A 304 4.31 9.11 23.78
C CYS A 304 4.38 8.13 24.96
N PRO A 305 3.67 8.38 26.07
CA PRO A 305 3.71 7.50 27.23
C PRO A 305 3.23 6.06 26.93
N LEU A 306 2.38 5.88 25.92
CA LEU A 306 1.89 4.58 25.48
C LEU A 306 3.01 3.71 24.86
N ASP A 307 4.11 4.30 24.43
CA ASP A 307 5.27 3.57 23.89
C ASP A 307 6.16 2.99 25.01
N HIS A 308 5.84 3.32 26.27
CA HIS A 308 6.64 2.99 27.45
C HIS A 308 5.83 2.29 28.55
N VAL A 309 4.81 1.52 28.18
CA VAL A 309 3.95 0.79 29.14
C VAL A 309 4.66 -0.46 29.69
N MET A 310 5.51 -1.10 28.89
CA MET A 310 6.27 -2.30 29.28
C MET A 310 7.76 -2.16 28.99
N ILE A 311 8.57 -2.92 29.74
CA ILE A 311 9.99 -3.10 29.46
C ILE A 311 10.13 -3.85 28.12
N ASN A 312 11.01 -3.39 27.24
CA ASN A 312 11.25 -3.95 25.90
C ASN A 312 10.00 -3.96 24.99
N GLN A 313 9.09 -3.00 25.17
CA GLN A 313 7.99 -2.79 24.23
C GLN A 313 8.56 -2.42 22.85
N ASN A 314 8.10 -3.10 21.80
CA ASN A 314 8.43 -2.71 20.44
C ASN A 314 7.73 -1.38 20.10
N PRO A 315 8.45 -0.41 19.52
CA PRO A 315 7.89 0.88 19.12
C PRO A 315 6.84 0.75 18.02
#